data_AF-A0A2W5PI90-F1
#
_entry.id   AF-A0A2W5PI90-F1
#
_cell.length_a   1.000
_cell.length_b   1.000
_cell.length_c   1.000
_cell.angle_alpha   90.00
_cell.angle_beta   90.00
_cell.angle_gamma   90.00
#
_symmetry.space_group_name_H-M   'P 1'
#
loop_
_entity.id
_entity.type
_entity.pdbx_description
1 polymer ?
#
loop_
_entity_poly.entity_id
_entity_poly.type
_entity_poly.pdbx_seq_one_letter_code
_entity_poly.pdbx_strand_id
1 'polypeptide(L)'
;MNNITAIKTPTVSDPRAYNKSQLQLIKNTVARDCNDDEFDMFMEICRRQGLDPFRRQIYAFVFGKNDDSKRRFATVTGIDGYRAIAKRTGTYRPSEDEPEIEYDEKLICPLSNPKGIVKATVIVYQFGPDRQWYPVKGVARWEEFAPLEDAEFDWVPTGELKPDGKPKHKKVNKGGKRKLAKDNWANMPHVMIAKCAEAQALRKGWPEEFGGIYTQDEMDHVIIDMTASEEVRQYEEDERMRKIGATSSVPLVFNFMEGIEFIPFGQVADRVLEHVRSLETSTEIQMWQEANTKGLQMFWARHKSDALELKKAIESLIETKPQFQTAE
;
A
#
# COMPACT_ATOMS: atom_id res chain seq x y z
N MET A 1 -22.51 54.54 35.44
CA MET A 1 -21.69 53.44 34.90
C MET A 1 -22.65 52.37 34.41
N ASN A 2 -22.96 52.35 33.10
CA ASN A 2 -23.83 51.33 32.52
C ASN A 2 -22.98 50.13 32.13
N ASN A 3 -23.06 49.05 32.92
CA ASN A 3 -22.50 47.75 32.54
C ASN A 3 -23.39 47.10 31.48
N ILE A 4 -23.14 47.44 30.21
CA ILE A 4 -23.69 46.69 29.08
C ILE A 4 -22.78 45.47 28.90
N THR A 5 -23.13 44.36 29.52
CA THR A 5 -22.51 43.07 29.21
C THR A 5 -23.02 42.63 27.85
N ALA A 6 -22.15 42.63 26.84
CA ALA A 6 -22.49 42.07 25.53
C ALA A 6 -22.88 40.59 25.70
N ILE A 7 -24.16 40.27 25.46
CA ILE A 7 -24.61 38.89 25.31
C ILE A 7 -23.89 38.39 24.05
N LYS A 8 -22.88 37.54 24.22
CA LYS A 8 -22.30 36.80 23.10
C LYS A 8 -23.42 35.94 22.54
N THR A 9 -23.98 36.35 21.41
CA THR A 9 -24.80 35.47 20.57
C THR A 9 -24.03 34.16 20.43
N PRO A 10 -24.61 33.00 20.79
CA PRO A 10 -23.94 31.75 20.51
C PRO A 10 -23.68 31.74 19.01
N THR A 11 -22.40 31.83 18.62
CA THR A 11 -21.96 31.49 17.27
C THR A 11 -22.64 30.19 16.95
N VAL A 12 -23.49 30.18 15.92
CA VAL A 12 -24.14 28.97 15.42
C VAL A 12 -23.04 27.93 15.36
N SER A 13 -23.06 26.99 16.30
CA SER A 13 -22.08 25.91 16.31
C SER A 13 -22.25 25.24 14.97
N ASP A 14 -21.23 25.27 14.12
CA ASP A 14 -21.25 24.43 12.93
C ASP A 14 -21.61 23.04 13.43
N PRO A 15 -22.75 22.44 13.03
CA PRO A 15 -23.16 21.13 13.52
C PRO A 15 -22.14 20.03 13.19
N ARG A 16 -21.10 20.37 12.43
CA ARG A 16 -19.95 19.53 12.06
C ARG A 16 -18.65 19.90 12.81
N ALA A 17 -18.66 20.88 13.71
CA ALA A 17 -17.52 21.20 14.55
C ALA A 17 -17.46 20.23 15.74
N TYR A 18 -16.51 19.30 15.70
CA TYR A 18 -16.24 18.40 16.81
C TYR A 18 -15.49 19.11 17.92
N ASN A 19 -15.94 18.94 19.17
CA ASN A 19 -15.18 19.39 20.33
C ASN A 19 -13.96 18.47 20.58
N LYS A 20 -13.03 18.89 21.46
CA LYS A 20 -11.79 18.15 21.74
C LYS A 20 -12.05 16.70 22.21
N SER A 21 -13.06 16.48 23.04
CA SER A 21 -13.42 15.15 23.53
C SER A 21 -13.97 14.26 22.42
N GLN A 22 -14.75 14.83 21.50
CA GLN A 22 -15.25 14.12 20.32
C GLN A 22 -14.12 13.78 19.36
N LEU A 23 -13.19 14.71 19.10
CA LEU A 23 -12.00 14.44 18.27
C LEU A 23 -11.17 13.29 18.86
N GLN A 24 -10.92 13.31 20.18
CA GLN A 24 -10.22 12.22 20.85
C GLN A 24 -10.99 10.89 20.72
N LEU A 25 -12.32 10.91 20.83
CA LEU A 25 -13.14 9.72 20.66
C LEU A 25 -13.06 9.17 19.24
N ILE A 26 -13.14 10.03 18.20
CA ILE A 26 -12.99 9.62 16.79
C ILE A 26 -11.61 9.00 16.59
N LYS A 27 -10.55 9.67 17.08
CA LYS A 27 -9.17 9.18 17.00
C LYS A 27 -9.00 7.82 17.68
N ASN A 28 -9.64 7.60 18.82
CA ASN A 28 -9.51 6.33 19.56
C ASN A 28 -10.41 5.21 19.02
N THR A 29 -11.35 5.50 18.12
CA THR A 29 -12.35 4.52 17.64
C THR A 29 -12.27 4.34 16.12
N VAL A 30 -12.96 5.20 15.37
CA VAL A 30 -13.10 5.11 13.90
C VAL A 30 -11.77 5.30 13.18
N ALA A 31 -10.84 6.06 13.77
CA ALA A 31 -9.54 6.37 13.18
C ALA A 31 -8.36 5.88 14.02
N ARG A 32 -8.54 4.82 14.83
CA ARG A 32 -7.53 4.31 15.79
C ARG A 32 -6.18 3.94 15.20
N ASP A 33 -6.16 3.54 13.94
CA ASP A 33 -4.96 3.07 13.25
C ASP A 33 -4.23 4.23 12.53
N CYS A 34 -4.81 5.43 12.49
CA CYS A 34 -4.24 6.63 11.85
C CYS A 34 -3.11 7.24 12.68
N ASN A 35 -2.07 7.76 12.00
CA ASN A 35 -1.13 8.69 12.60
C ASN A 35 -1.74 10.10 12.64
N ASP A 36 -0.99 11.09 13.15
CA ASP A 36 -1.51 12.46 13.33
C ASP A 36 -1.88 13.13 11.99
N ASP A 37 -1.02 13.04 10.98
CA ASP A 37 -1.27 13.63 9.66
C ASP A 37 -2.46 12.96 8.94
N GLU A 38 -2.56 11.64 9.02
CA GLU A 38 -3.66 10.86 8.46
C GLU A 38 -4.99 11.16 9.17
N PHE A 39 -4.95 11.34 10.48
CA PHE A 39 -6.12 11.73 11.27
C PHE A 39 -6.59 13.14 10.90
N ASP A 40 -5.67 14.09 10.78
CA ASP A 40 -6.00 15.45 10.37
C ASP A 40 -6.56 15.48 8.94
N MET A 41 -5.97 14.69 8.02
CA MET A 41 -6.49 14.52 6.66
C MET A 41 -7.89 13.89 6.65
N PHE A 42 -8.11 12.85 7.46
CA PHE A 42 -9.43 12.24 7.61
C PHE A 42 -10.49 13.26 8.06
N MET A 43 -10.15 14.08 9.07
CA MET A 43 -11.07 15.09 9.59
C MET A 43 -11.34 16.22 8.58
N GLU A 44 -10.35 16.61 7.78
CA GLU A 44 -10.53 17.59 6.71
C GLU A 44 -11.45 17.05 5.60
N ILE A 45 -11.31 15.78 5.22
CA ILE A 45 -12.22 15.12 4.27
C ILE A 45 -13.63 15.08 4.84
N CYS A 46 -13.81 14.69 6.10
CA CYS A 46 -15.12 14.68 6.77
C CYS A 46 -15.78 16.07 6.72
N ARG A 47 -15.01 17.13 7.02
CA ARG A 47 -15.50 18.52 6.99
C ARG A 47 -15.89 18.96 5.59
N ARG A 48 -15.00 18.77 4.61
CA ARG A 48 -15.19 19.19 3.21
C ARG A 48 -16.39 18.50 2.57
N GLN A 49 -16.54 17.19 2.81
CA GLN A 49 -17.63 16.38 2.27
C GLN A 49 -18.89 16.42 3.13
N GLY A 50 -18.86 17.09 4.30
CA GLY A 50 -19.98 17.09 5.25
C GLY A 50 -20.40 15.68 5.67
N LEU A 51 -19.43 14.79 5.88
CA LEU A 51 -19.63 13.41 6.30
C LEU A 51 -19.34 13.26 7.79
N ASP A 52 -20.11 12.40 8.45
CA ASP A 52 -20.02 12.19 9.90
C ASP A 52 -19.49 10.77 10.23
N PRO A 53 -18.28 10.63 10.80
CA PRO A 53 -17.74 9.36 11.27
C PRO A 53 -18.60 8.67 12.34
N PHE A 54 -19.31 9.40 13.21
CA PHE A 54 -20.16 8.78 14.23
C PHE A 54 -21.41 8.12 13.63
N ARG A 55 -21.93 8.68 12.54
CA ARG A 55 -23.03 8.11 11.76
C ARG A 55 -22.57 7.04 10.78
N ARG A 56 -21.28 6.66 10.81
CA ARG A 56 -20.70 5.65 9.93
C ARG A 56 -20.86 5.97 8.44
N GLN A 57 -20.89 7.27 8.12
CA GLN A 57 -20.97 7.76 6.76
C GLN A 57 -19.63 7.67 6.04
N ILE A 58 -18.53 7.68 6.80
CA ILE A 58 -17.16 7.58 6.30
C ILE A 58 -16.29 6.82 7.31
N TYR A 59 -15.31 6.08 6.80
CA TYR A 59 -14.39 5.24 7.55
C TYR A 59 -12.95 5.56 7.13
N ALA A 60 -12.03 5.47 8.10
CA ALA A 60 -10.59 5.57 7.86
C ALA A 60 -9.98 4.17 7.88
N PHE A 61 -9.23 3.81 6.86
CA PHE A 61 -8.49 2.56 6.78
C PHE A 61 -7.00 2.84 6.62
N VAL A 62 -6.20 2.10 7.40
CA VAL A 62 -4.74 2.09 7.28
C VAL A 62 -4.28 0.67 6.99
N PHE A 63 -3.69 0.48 5.82
CA PHE A 63 -3.04 -0.76 5.40
C PHE A 63 -1.55 -0.69 5.74
N GLY A 64 -0.90 -1.84 5.91
CA GLY A 64 0.54 -1.89 6.17
C GLY A 64 0.99 -1.17 7.46
N LYS A 65 0.10 -1.06 8.46
CA LYS A 65 0.30 -0.19 9.65
C LYS A 65 1.57 -0.42 10.48
N ASN A 66 2.25 -1.54 10.29
CA ASN A 66 3.49 -1.91 11.00
C ASN A 66 4.76 -1.70 10.16
N ASP A 67 4.63 -1.20 8.92
CA ASP A 67 5.73 -1.02 7.97
C ASP A 67 5.51 0.30 7.21
N ASP A 68 6.26 1.35 7.58
CA ASP A 68 6.10 2.69 7.01
C ASP A 68 6.27 2.73 5.49
N SER A 69 7.06 1.81 4.91
CA SER A 69 7.22 1.72 3.45
C SER A 69 5.92 1.29 2.76
N LYS A 70 5.13 0.44 3.42
CA LYS A 70 3.87 -0.14 2.93
C LYS A 70 2.63 0.48 3.58
N ARG A 71 2.80 1.45 4.47
CA ARG A 71 1.71 2.12 5.18
C ARG A 71 0.85 2.94 4.21
N ARG A 72 -0.41 2.56 4.01
CA ARG A 72 -1.32 3.26 3.10
C ARG A 72 -2.57 3.70 3.82
N PHE A 73 -2.86 5.00 3.78
CA PHE A 73 -4.09 5.56 4.29
C PHE A 73 -5.12 5.70 3.17
N ALA A 74 -6.35 5.32 3.45
CA ALA A 74 -7.46 5.51 2.54
C ALA A 74 -8.77 5.75 3.29
N THR A 75 -9.62 6.60 2.73
CA THR A 75 -10.96 6.88 3.27
C THR A 75 -12.02 6.19 2.43
N VAL A 76 -12.92 5.49 3.10
CA VAL A 76 -14.07 4.82 2.46
C VAL A 76 -15.34 5.51 2.88
N THR A 77 -16.16 5.92 1.91
CA THR A 77 -17.48 6.46 2.18
C THR A 77 -18.51 5.34 2.13
N GLY A 78 -19.29 5.18 3.21
CA GLY A 78 -20.38 4.21 3.26
C GLY A 78 -21.58 4.64 2.43
N ILE A 79 -22.50 3.71 2.14
CA ILE A 79 -23.71 4.01 1.37
C ILE A 79 -24.57 5.11 2.03
N ASP A 80 -24.59 5.18 3.36
CA ASP A 80 -25.33 6.24 4.06
C ASP A 80 -24.66 7.61 3.93
N GLY A 81 -23.33 7.65 3.76
CA GLY A 81 -22.61 8.87 3.39
C GLY A 81 -22.98 9.31 1.97
N TYR A 82 -23.07 8.35 1.06
CA TYR A 82 -23.51 8.58 -0.31
C TYR A 82 -24.92 9.18 -0.38
N ARG A 83 -25.87 8.56 0.33
CA ARG A 83 -27.25 9.04 0.44
C ARG A 83 -27.32 10.42 1.10
N ALA A 84 -26.49 10.68 2.12
CA ALA A 84 -26.44 11.99 2.77
C ALA A 84 -25.94 13.10 1.83
N ILE A 85 -24.90 12.83 1.03
CA ILE A 85 -24.42 13.74 -0.02
C ILE A 85 -25.53 13.98 -1.03
N ALA A 86 -26.10 12.91 -1.61
CA ALA A 86 -27.16 13.02 -2.60
C ALA A 86 -28.37 13.81 -2.08
N LYS A 87 -28.82 13.52 -0.86
CA LYS A 87 -29.98 14.21 -0.25
C LYS A 87 -29.76 15.71 -0.10
N ARG A 88 -28.53 16.17 0.19
CA ARG A 88 -28.22 17.60 0.33
C ARG A 88 -28.29 18.39 -0.97
N THR A 89 -28.13 17.72 -2.11
CA THR A 89 -28.30 18.38 -3.42
C THR A 89 -29.73 18.89 -3.64
N GLY A 90 -30.71 18.38 -2.87
CA GLY A 90 -32.13 18.69 -3.05
C GLY A 90 -32.75 18.06 -4.30
N THR A 91 -31.95 17.39 -5.13
CA THR A 91 -32.39 16.80 -6.42
C THR A 91 -32.42 15.28 -6.39
N TYR A 92 -32.20 14.65 -5.23
CA TYR A 92 -32.21 13.20 -5.04
C TYR A 92 -33.48 12.71 -4.33
N ARG A 93 -34.01 11.58 -4.82
CA ARG A 93 -34.90 10.69 -4.05
C ARG A 93 -34.59 9.22 -4.34
N PRO A 94 -34.80 8.32 -3.35
CA PRO A 94 -34.68 6.88 -3.55
C PRO A 94 -35.81 6.34 -4.44
N SER A 95 -35.62 5.11 -4.93
CA SER A 95 -36.70 4.33 -5.56
C SER A 95 -37.67 3.79 -4.52
N GLU A 96 -38.94 3.70 -4.91
CA GLU A 96 -39.98 2.98 -4.17
C GLU A 96 -39.89 1.47 -4.35
N ASP A 97 -39.33 1.04 -5.48
CA ASP A 97 -39.15 -0.38 -5.81
C ASP A 97 -37.90 -0.97 -5.16
N GLU A 98 -37.96 -2.27 -4.88
CA GLU A 98 -36.82 -3.06 -4.43
C GLU A 98 -35.73 -3.15 -5.51
N PRO A 99 -34.46 -3.36 -5.13
CA PRO A 99 -33.40 -3.68 -6.09
C PRO A 99 -33.74 -4.90 -6.95
N GLU A 100 -33.58 -4.78 -8.27
CA GLU A 100 -33.76 -5.88 -9.20
C GLU A 100 -32.49 -6.74 -9.21
N ILE A 101 -32.60 -8.02 -8.85
CA ILE A 101 -31.46 -8.94 -8.79
C ILE A 101 -31.69 -10.10 -9.75
N GLU A 102 -30.72 -10.31 -10.62
CA GLU A 102 -30.71 -11.43 -11.57
C GLU A 102 -29.89 -12.59 -10.99
N TYR A 103 -30.45 -13.80 -11.07
CA TYR A 103 -29.85 -15.03 -10.55
C TYR A 103 -29.68 -16.07 -11.67
N ASP A 104 -28.60 -16.85 -11.59
CA ASP A 104 -28.34 -18.03 -12.41
C ASP A 104 -27.90 -19.20 -11.51
N GLU A 105 -28.67 -20.28 -11.51
CA GLU A 105 -28.39 -21.49 -10.74
C GLU A 105 -27.02 -22.11 -11.08
N LYS A 106 -26.54 -21.93 -12.32
CA LYS A 106 -25.24 -22.44 -12.76
C LYS A 106 -24.07 -21.70 -12.12
N LEU A 107 -24.30 -20.49 -11.63
CA LEU A 107 -23.29 -19.69 -10.95
C LEU A 107 -23.24 -19.95 -9.44
N ILE A 108 -24.13 -20.79 -8.90
CA ILE A 108 -24.12 -21.13 -7.47
C ILE A 108 -22.81 -21.84 -7.14
N CYS A 109 -22.02 -21.18 -6.29
CA CYS A 109 -20.81 -21.73 -5.72
C CYS A 109 -20.79 -21.40 -4.23
N PRO A 110 -20.83 -22.39 -3.31
CA PRO A 110 -20.87 -22.14 -1.87
C PRO A 110 -19.75 -21.24 -1.34
N LEU A 111 -18.58 -21.24 -2.00
CA LEU A 111 -17.41 -20.46 -1.58
C LEU A 111 -17.40 -19.03 -2.13
N SER A 112 -17.81 -18.82 -3.38
CA SER A 112 -17.62 -17.56 -4.10
C SER A 112 -18.92 -16.84 -4.49
N ASN A 113 -20.02 -17.56 -4.65
CA ASN A 113 -21.33 -17.02 -5.04
C ASN A 113 -22.45 -17.92 -4.51
N PRO A 114 -22.76 -17.88 -3.20
CA PRO A 114 -23.65 -18.85 -2.57
C PRO A 114 -25.10 -18.78 -3.05
N LYS A 115 -25.48 -17.71 -3.75
CA LYS A 115 -26.84 -17.49 -4.28
C LYS A 115 -26.91 -17.48 -5.81
N GLY A 116 -25.77 -17.60 -6.51
CA GLY A 116 -25.75 -17.53 -7.97
C GLY A 116 -26.16 -16.17 -8.51
N ILE A 117 -25.80 -15.08 -7.84
CA ILE A 117 -26.13 -13.72 -8.30
C ILE A 117 -25.33 -13.41 -9.56
N VAL A 118 -26.00 -12.93 -10.60
CA VAL A 118 -25.38 -12.41 -11.83
C VAL A 118 -25.08 -10.93 -11.64
N LYS A 119 -26.11 -10.13 -11.33
CA LYS A 119 -26.02 -8.68 -11.14
C LYS A 119 -27.18 -8.15 -10.31
N ALA A 120 -27.00 -6.95 -9.76
CA ALA A 120 -28.08 -6.16 -9.20
C ALA A 120 -28.21 -4.83 -9.94
N THR A 121 -29.44 -4.38 -10.11
CA THR A 121 -29.80 -3.09 -10.69
C THR A 121 -30.59 -2.29 -9.67
N VAL A 122 -30.13 -1.06 -9.41
CA VAL A 122 -30.83 -0.12 -8.53
C VAL A 122 -31.12 1.14 -9.32
N ILE A 123 -32.31 1.69 -9.08
CA ILE A 123 -32.72 2.97 -9.63
C ILE A 123 -32.75 3.99 -8.50
N VAL A 124 -32.21 5.18 -8.76
CA VAL A 124 -32.44 6.39 -7.97
C VAL A 124 -33.00 7.44 -8.90
N TYR A 125 -33.61 8.50 -8.36
CA TYR A 125 -34.18 9.54 -9.21
C TYR A 125 -33.47 10.87 -8.99
N GLN A 126 -33.16 11.51 -10.11
CA GLN A 126 -32.61 12.87 -10.15
C GLN A 126 -33.66 13.85 -10.64
N PHE A 127 -33.77 14.99 -9.95
CA PHE A 127 -34.66 16.07 -10.35
C PHE A 127 -34.01 16.93 -11.43
N GLY A 128 -34.65 16.99 -12.59
CA GLY A 128 -34.18 17.75 -13.74
C GLY A 128 -34.57 19.23 -13.70
N PRO A 129 -33.95 20.06 -14.55
CA PRO A 129 -34.22 21.50 -14.64
C PRO A 129 -35.66 21.81 -15.11
N ASP A 130 -36.30 20.88 -15.79
CA ASP A 130 -37.70 20.91 -16.23
C ASP A 130 -38.72 20.54 -15.13
N ARG A 131 -38.25 20.37 -13.89
CA ARG A 131 -39.05 19.97 -12.73
C ARG A 131 -39.64 18.56 -12.82
N GLN A 132 -38.98 17.66 -13.54
CA GLN A 132 -39.36 16.25 -13.61
C GLN A 132 -38.31 15.34 -12.95
N TRP A 133 -38.74 14.14 -12.57
CA TRP A 133 -37.86 13.13 -11.98
C TRP A 133 -37.40 12.15 -13.05
N TYR A 134 -36.09 12.02 -13.20
CA TYR A 134 -35.46 11.13 -14.16
C TYR A 134 -34.84 9.91 -13.46
N PRO A 135 -35.12 8.69 -13.93
CA PRO A 135 -34.52 7.49 -13.36
C PRO A 135 -33.04 7.40 -13.77
N VAL A 136 -32.19 7.23 -12.77
CA VAL A 136 -30.77 6.96 -12.92
C VAL A 136 -30.51 5.53 -12.45
N LYS A 137 -30.12 4.67 -13.39
CA LYS A 137 -29.83 3.26 -13.11
C LYS A 137 -28.35 3.05 -12.83
N GLY A 138 -28.04 2.31 -11.77
CA GLY A 138 -26.72 1.74 -11.49
C GLY A 138 -26.80 0.21 -11.47
N VAL A 139 -25.72 -0.44 -11.92
CA VAL A 139 -25.69 -1.90 -12.14
C VAL A 139 -24.38 -2.48 -11.62
N ALA A 140 -24.44 -3.34 -10.61
CA ALA A 140 -23.27 -4.05 -10.11
C ALA A 140 -23.30 -5.52 -10.51
N ARG A 141 -22.29 -5.99 -11.25
CA ARG A 141 -22.14 -7.42 -11.58
C ARG A 141 -21.39 -8.14 -10.47
N TRP A 142 -21.83 -9.34 -10.13
CA TRP A 142 -21.19 -10.12 -9.07
C TRP A 142 -19.72 -10.40 -9.35
N GLU A 143 -19.39 -10.74 -10.60
CA GLU A 143 -18.02 -11.06 -11.02
C GLU A 143 -17.04 -9.88 -10.86
N GLU A 144 -17.56 -8.65 -10.95
CA GLU A 144 -16.80 -7.42 -10.85
C GLU A 144 -16.68 -6.97 -9.40
N PHE A 145 -17.77 -7.03 -8.62
CA PHE A 145 -17.85 -6.37 -7.31
C PHE A 145 -17.68 -7.30 -6.09
N ALA A 146 -17.90 -8.60 -6.23
CA ALA A 146 -17.77 -9.50 -5.10
C ALA A 146 -16.28 -9.59 -4.67
N PRO A 147 -15.94 -9.34 -3.40
CA PRO A 147 -14.56 -9.39 -2.94
C PRO A 147 -14.13 -10.85 -2.83
N LEU A 148 -13.45 -11.32 -3.88
CA LEU A 148 -12.96 -12.69 -3.99
C LEU A 148 -11.46 -12.75 -3.71
N GLU A 149 -11.05 -13.69 -2.88
CA GLU A 149 -9.65 -14.04 -2.64
C GLU A 149 -9.35 -15.49 -3.01
N ASP A 150 -8.07 -15.79 -3.20
CA ASP A 150 -7.61 -17.16 -3.42
C ASP A 150 -7.99 -18.04 -2.23
N ALA A 151 -8.74 -19.11 -2.47
CA ALA A 151 -9.16 -20.03 -1.42
C ALA A 151 -7.97 -20.82 -0.86
N GLU A 152 -7.06 -21.20 -1.74
CA GLU A 152 -5.80 -21.87 -1.43
C GLU A 152 -4.69 -21.22 -2.25
N PHE A 153 -3.49 -21.16 -1.68
CA PHE A 153 -2.33 -20.59 -2.35
C PHE A 153 -1.05 -21.31 -1.96
N ASP A 154 -0.11 -21.37 -2.89
CA ASP A 154 1.25 -21.85 -2.67
C ASP A 154 2.23 -20.68 -2.79
N TRP A 155 3.28 -20.71 -1.96
CA TRP A 155 4.39 -19.76 -2.05
C TRP A 155 5.47 -20.36 -2.93
N VAL A 156 5.59 -19.87 -4.17
CA VAL A 156 6.56 -20.39 -5.14
C VAL A 156 7.74 -19.42 -5.23
N PRO A 157 9.00 -19.91 -5.16
CA PRO A 157 10.16 -19.06 -5.34
C PRO A 157 10.16 -18.46 -6.76
N THR A 158 10.39 -17.15 -6.85
CA THR A 158 10.36 -16.37 -8.10
C THR A 158 11.63 -16.48 -8.94
N GLY A 159 12.70 -17.06 -8.38
CA GLY A 159 14.04 -17.03 -8.97
C GLY A 159 14.83 -15.75 -8.65
N GLU A 160 14.18 -14.71 -8.14
CA GLU A 160 14.85 -13.50 -7.66
C GLU A 160 15.26 -13.62 -6.18
N LEU A 161 16.37 -12.97 -5.84
CA LEU A 161 16.80 -12.79 -4.45
C LEU A 161 16.37 -11.41 -3.95
N LYS A 162 16.01 -11.34 -2.67
CA LYS A 162 15.90 -10.08 -1.93
C LYS A 162 17.32 -9.52 -1.67
N PRO A 163 17.45 -8.23 -1.30
CA PRO A 163 18.74 -7.63 -0.94
C PRO A 163 19.48 -8.35 0.20
N ASP A 164 18.75 -9.08 1.05
CA ASP A 164 19.28 -9.90 2.14
C ASP A 164 19.75 -11.31 1.70
N GLY A 165 19.73 -11.61 0.40
CA GLY A 165 20.14 -12.89 -0.18
C GLY A 165 19.10 -14.01 -0.07
N LYS A 166 17.92 -13.75 0.51
CA LYS A 166 16.84 -14.75 0.60
C LYS A 166 16.01 -14.79 -0.69
N PRO A 167 15.54 -15.97 -1.15
CA PRO A 167 14.66 -16.06 -2.31
C PRO A 167 13.33 -15.31 -2.10
N LYS A 168 12.98 -14.46 -3.07
CA LYS A 168 11.65 -13.86 -3.16
C LYS A 168 10.65 -14.95 -3.54
N HIS A 169 9.55 -15.01 -2.79
CA HIS A 169 8.44 -15.92 -3.09
C HIS A 169 7.26 -15.10 -3.61
N LYS A 170 6.51 -15.68 -4.55
CA LYS A 170 5.24 -15.14 -5.03
C LYS A 170 4.11 -16.05 -4.60
N LYS A 171 3.01 -15.45 -4.16
CA LYS A 171 1.76 -16.14 -3.89
C LYS A 171 1.14 -16.56 -5.22
N VAL A 172 0.87 -17.85 -5.40
CA VAL A 172 0.21 -18.41 -6.58
C VAL A 172 -1.06 -19.11 -6.13
N ASN A 173 -2.20 -18.84 -6.79
CA ASN A 173 -3.46 -19.50 -6.47
C ASN A 173 -3.34 -21.00 -6.75
N LYS A 174 -3.65 -21.80 -5.74
CA LYS A 174 -3.65 -23.26 -5.82
C LYS A 174 -5.00 -23.75 -6.29
N GLY A 175 -5.03 -24.30 -7.50
CA GLY A 175 -6.23 -24.94 -8.06
C GLY A 175 -7.30 -23.97 -8.59
N GLY A 176 -7.00 -22.68 -8.71
CA GLY A 176 -7.89 -21.67 -9.32
C GLY A 176 -9.16 -21.37 -8.54
N LYS A 177 -9.31 -21.92 -7.32
CA LYS A 177 -10.50 -21.74 -6.50
C LYS A 177 -10.44 -20.37 -5.82
N ARG A 178 -11.55 -19.63 -5.91
CA ARG A 178 -11.75 -18.36 -5.21
C ARG A 178 -12.85 -18.51 -4.17
N LYS A 179 -12.75 -17.73 -3.09
CA LYS A 179 -13.76 -17.65 -2.03
C LYS A 179 -14.03 -16.18 -1.70
N LEU A 180 -15.17 -15.89 -1.09
CA LEU A 180 -15.46 -14.57 -0.57
C LEU A 180 -14.50 -14.23 0.57
N ALA A 181 -13.89 -13.05 0.50
CA ALA A 181 -12.94 -12.56 1.49
C ALA A 181 -13.63 -12.02 2.76
N LYS A 182 -14.93 -11.71 2.68
CA LYS A 182 -15.69 -11.04 3.75
C LYS A 182 -16.98 -11.79 4.06
N ASP A 183 -17.21 -12.11 5.34
CA ASP A 183 -18.38 -12.87 5.81
C ASP A 183 -19.72 -12.21 5.46
N ASN A 184 -19.79 -10.88 5.44
CA ASN A 184 -21.02 -10.15 5.11
C ASN A 184 -21.53 -10.43 3.70
N TRP A 185 -20.61 -10.66 2.75
CA TRP A 185 -20.98 -11.00 1.37
C TRP A 185 -21.52 -12.43 1.25
N ALA A 186 -21.10 -13.34 2.12
CA ALA A 186 -21.66 -14.70 2.17
C ALA A 186 -23.04 -14.70 2.88
N ASN A 187 -23.18 -13.94 3.97
CA ASN A 187 -24.37 -13.90 4.79
C ASN A 187 -25.52 -13.07 4.19
N MET A 188 -25.19 -11.92 3.57
CA MET A 188 -26.17 -10.98 3.01
C MET A 188 -25.80 -10.55 1.56
N PRO A 189 -25.62 -11.49 0.63
CA PRO A 189 -25.09 -11.22 -0.71
C PRO A 189 -25.92 -10.21 -1.50
N HIS A 190 -27.25 -10.32 -1.44
CA HIS A 190 -28.18 -9.42 -2.12
C HIS A 190 -28.07 -7.97 -1.63
N VAL A 191 -27.90 -7.76 -0.32
CA VAL A 191 -27.73 -6.42 0.28
C VAL A 191 -26.42 -5.79 -0.17
N MET A 192 -25.34 -6.57 -0.21
CA MET A 192 -24.02 -6.05 -0.57
C MET A 192 -23.97 -5.62 -2.03
N ILE A 193 -24.42 -6.47 -2.95
CA ILE A 193 -24.42 -6.14 -4.38
C ILE A 193 -25.39 -5.00 -4.72
N ALA A 194 -26.53 -4.91 -4.01
CA ALA A 194 -27.47 -3.80 -4.20
C ALA A 194 -26.86 -2.46 -3.77
N LYS A 195 -26.09 -2.42 -2.67
CA LYS A 195 -25.37 -1.20 -2.25
C LYS A 195 -24.33 -0.76 -3.28
N CYS A 196 -23.63 -1.71 -3.91
CA CYS A 196 -22.72 -1.43 -5.01
C CYS A 196 -23.46 -0.79 -6.19
N ALA A 197 -24.60 -1.37 -6.58
CA ALA A 197 -25.42 -0.86 -7.68
C ALA A 197 -25.99 0.54 -7.37
N GLU A 198 -26.43 0.77 -6.15
CA GLU A 198 -26.91 2.09 -5.69
C GLU A 198 -25.79 3.14 -5.73
N ALA A 199 -24.59 2.79 -5.27
CA ALA A 199 -23.44 3.69 -5.32
C ALA A 199 -23.11 4.11 -6.77
N GLN A 200 -23.16 3.17 -7.72
CA GLN A 200 -22.99 3.50 -9.13
C GLN A 200 -24.09 4.41 -9.68
N ALA A 201 -25.35 4.18 -9.27
CA ALA A 201 -26.47 5.03 -9.68
C ALA A 201 -26.27 6.47 -9.17
N LEU A 202 -25.84 6.62 -7.92
CA LEU A 202 -25.54 7.91 -7.31
C LEU A 202 -24.37 8.62 -8.01
N ARG A 203 -23.26 7.90 -8.30
CA ARG A 203 -22.14 8.47 -9.08
C ARG A 203 -22.59 8.97 -10.45
N LYS A 204 -23.43 8.20 -11.13
CA LYS A 204 -23.95 8.55 -12.45
C LYS A 204 -24.87 9.78 -12.41
N GLY A 205 -25.67 9.92 -11.34
CA GLY A 205 -26.56 11.06 -11.17
C GLY A 205 -25.81 12.34 -10.80
N TRP A 206 -24.85 12.27 -9.87
CA TRP A 206 -24.16 13.45 -9.34
C TRP A 206 -22.63 13.31 -9.40
N PRO A 207 -22.03 13.24 -10.60
CA PRO A 207 -20.60 12.95 -10.76
C PRO A 207 -19.69 13.94 -10.02
N GLU A 208 -20.03 15.23 -9.99
CA GLU A 208 -19.28 16.26 -9.28
C GLU A 208 -19.32 16.10 -7.75
N GLU A 209 -20.44 15.62 -7.21
CA GLU A 209 -20.62 15.41 -5.77
C GLU A 209 -19.89 14.14 -5.29
N PHE A 210 -19.78 13.14 -6.17
CA PHE A 210 -19.14 11.85 -5.88
C PHE A 210 -17.70 11.74 -6.41
N GLY A 211 -17.16 12.82 -6.98
CA GLY A 211 -15.78 12.90 -7.44
C GLY A 211 -14.78 12.77 -6.29
N GLY A 212 -13.81 11.86 -6.42
CA GLY A 212 -12.72 11.69 -5.45
C GLY A 212 -13.12 11.02 -4.12
N ILE A 213 -14.37 10.55 -3.96
CA ILE A 213 -14.77 9.68 -2.85
C ILE A 213 -14.98 8.27 -3.38
N TYR A 214 -14.59 7.26 -2.60
CA TYR A 214 -14.66 5.84 -2.97
C TYR A 214 -15.52 5.06 -1.99
N THR A 215 -16.33 4.14 -2.50
CA THR A 215 -17.03 3.15 -1.67
C THR A 215 -16.08 2.02 -1.29
N GLN A 216 -16.49 1.21 -0.33
CA GLN A 216 -15.65 0.12 0.16
C GLN A 216 -15.30 -0.88 -0.94
N ASP A 217 -16.29 -1.18 -1.78
CA ASP A 217 -16.20 -2.22 -2.79
C ASP A 217 -15.27 -1.80 -3.94
N GLU A 218 -15.21 -0.50 -4.26
CA GLU A 218 -14.25 0.02 -5.24
C GLU A 218 -12.82 0.07 -4.70
N MET A 219 -12.66 0.29 -3.39
CA MET A 219 -11.33 0.35 -2.79
C MET A 219 -10.66 -1.01 -2.76
N ASP A 220 -11.43 -2.10 -2.58
CA ASP A 220 -10.92 -3.47 -2.66
C ASP A 220 -10.29 -3.78 -4.03
N HIS A 221 -10.71 -3.10 -5.11
CA HIS A 221 -10.10 -3.21 -6.44
C HIS A 221 -8.87 -2.32 -6.63
N VAL A 222 -8.79 -1.19 -5.91
CA VAL A 222 -7.74 -0.18 -6.07
C VAL A 222 -6.50 -0.46 -5.19
N ILE A 223 -6.60 -1.30 -4.16
CA ILE A 223 -5.49 -1.62 -3.23
C ILE A 223 -4.35 -2.46 -3.90
N ILE A 224 -4.47 -2.85 -5.17
CA ILE A 224 -3.56 -3.82 -5.80
C ILE A 224 -2.36 -3.20 -6.53
N ASP A 225 -2.33 -1.90 -6.84
CA ASP A 225 -1.15 -1.30 -7.49
C ASP A 225 -0.33 -0.40 -6.57
N MET A 226 0.99 -0.56 -6.68
CA MET A 226 2.02 0.26 -6.06
C MET A 226 1.67 1.74 -6.29
N THR A 227 1.47 2.48 -5.20
CA THR A 227 1.13 3.89 -5.26
C THR A 227 2.23 4.67 -5.97
N ALA A 228 1.89 5.70 -6.77
CA ALA A 228 2.89 6.55 -7.43
C ALA A 228 3.95 7.12 -6.45
N SER A 229 3.57 7.32 -5.17
CA SER A 229 4.50 7.71 -4.11
C SER A 229 5.54 6.63 -3.74
N GLU A 230 5.25 5.34 -3.95
CA GLU A 230 6.22 4.23 -3.82
C GLU A 230 7.21 4.24 -4.96
N GLU A 231 6.73 4.45 -6.19
CA GLU A 231 7.60 4.58 -7.36
C GLU A 231 8.54 5.77 -7.21
N VAL A 232 8.03 6.92 -6.73
CA VAL A 232 8.86 8.10 -6.48
C VAL A 232 9.85 7.86 -5.33
N ARG A 233 9.45 7.25 -4.21
CA ARG A 233 10.37 6.95 -3.11
C ARG A 233 11.43 5.93 -3.52
N GLN A 234 11.06 4.88 -4.24
CA GLN A 234 12.03 3.92 -4.79
C GLN A 234 12.97 4.60 -5.77
N TYR A 235 12.45 5.47 -6.65
CA TYR A 235 13.29 6.26 -7.55
C TYR A 235 14.23 7.21 -6.80
N GLU A 236 13.76 7.87 -5.74
CA GLU A 236 14.60 8.74 -4.89
C GLU A 236 15.65 7.96 -4.10
N GLU A 237 15.29 6.79 -3.56
CA GLU A 237 16.21 5.88 -2.87
C GLU A 237 17.25 5.34 -3.86
N ASP A 238 16.83 4.89 -5.04
CA ASP A 238 17.70 4.44 -6.12
C ASP A 238 18.60 5.57 -6.63
N GLU A 239 18.10 6.80 -6.75
CA GLU A 239 18.91 7.99 -7.11
C GLU A 239 19.89 8.36 -6.00
N ARG A 240 19.50 8.29 -4.73
CA ARG A 240 20.41 8.50 -3.59
C ARG A 240 21.50 7.44 -3.57
N MET A 241 21.16 6.18 -3.82
CA MET A 241 22.10 5.05 -3.92
C MET A 241 23.00 5.14 -5.15
N ARG A 242 22.47 5.66 -6.28
CA ARG A 242 23.23 5.92 -7.51
C ARG A 242 24.20 7.09 -7.34
N LYS A 243 23.83 8.13 -6.59
CA LYS A 243 24.69 9.29 -6.31
C LYS A 243 25.92 8.95 -5.46
N ILE A 244 25.80 7.96 -4.57
CA ILE A 244 26.95 7.44 -3.79
C ILE A 244 27.69 6.29 -4.50
N GLY A 245 27.33 5.97 -5.75
CA GLY A 245 27.94 4.90 -6.55
C GLY A 245 27.61 3.47 -6.09
N ALA A 246 26.80 3.27 -5.05
CA ALA A 246 26.59 1.97 -4.39
C ALA A 246 25.82 0.93 -5.23
N THR A 247 25.08 1.34 -6.26
CA THR A 247 24.26 0.42 -7.06
C THR A 247 25.12 -0.54 -7.92
N SER A 248 26.30 -0.08 -8.35
CA SER A 248 27.22 -0.79 -9.25
C SER A 248 28.67 -0.84 -8.73
N SER A 249 28.87 -0.71 -7.42
CA SER A 249 30.18 -0.79 -6.78
C SER A 249 30.17 -1.68 -5.54
N VAL A 250 31.36 -2.04 -5.08
CA VAL A 250 31.62 -2.83 -3.89
C VAL A 250 32.36 -1.95 -2.88
N PRO A 251 31.87 -1.81 -1.64
CA PRO A 251 32.60 -1.10 -0.60
C PRO A 251 33.80 -1.94 -0.15
N LEU A 252 35.01 -1.40 -0.31
CA LEU A 252 36.27 -2.01 0.12
C LEU A 252 37.15 -0.95 0.79
N VAL A 253 37.90 -1.37 1.81
CA VAL A 253 38.93 -0.58 2.48
C VAL A 253 40.28 -1.04 1.97
N PHE A 254 41.01 -0.20 1.24
CA PHE A 254 42.39 -0.47 0.84
C PHE A 254 43.39 0.10 1.85
N ASN A 255 43.09 1.28 2.38
CA ASN A 255 43.90 1.92 3.41
C ASN A 255 43.04 2.21 4.64
N PHE A 256 43.43 1.64 5.78
CA PHE A 256 42.71 1.79 7.04
C PHE A 256 42.60 3.26 7.51
N MET A 257 43.47 4.15 7.03
CA MET A 257 43.40 5.58 7.35
C MET A 257 42.49 6.39 6.41
N GLU A 258 42.24 5.90 5.19
CA GLU A 258 41.46 6.62 4.16
C GLU A 258 39.98 6.19 4.12
N GLY A 259 39.64 5.06 4.77
CA GLY A 259 38.26 4.63 4.96
C GLY A 259 37.73 3.72 3.85
N ILE A 260 36.41 3.70 3.68
CA ILE A 260 35.71 2.82 2.72
C ILE A 260 35.66 3.50 1.35
N GLU A 261 36.17 2.79 0.33
CA GLU A 261 36.07 3.16 -1.08
C GLU A 261 35.02 2.32 -1.80
N PHE A 262 34.28 2.94 -2.73
CA PHE A 262 33.28 2.26 -3.55
C PHE A 262 33.88 1.91 -4.92
N ILE A 263 34.27 0.65 -5.12
CA ILE A 263 34.93 0.21 -6.35
C ILE A 263 33.92 -0.36 -7.36
N PRO A 264 33.83 0.15 -8.60
CA PRO A 264 32.94 -0.41 -9.62
C PRO A 264 33.22 -1.90 -9.87
N PHE A 265 32.17 -2.73 -10.05
CA PHE A 265 32.31 -4.19 -10.18
C PHE A 265 33.38 -4.64 -11.19
N GLY A 266 33.48 -3.98 -12.35
CA GLY A 266 34.46 -4.30 -13.39
C GLY A 266 35.92 -3.97 -13.05
N GLN A 267 36.19 -3.28 -11.93
CA GLN A 267 37.53 -2.90 -11.48
C GLN A 267 37.93 -3.62 -10.17
N VAL A 268 37.00 -4.34 -9.52
CA VAL A 268 37.22 -4.95 -8.20
C VAL A 268 38.35 -5.97 -8.25
N ALA A 269 38.34 -6.89 -9.21
CA ALA A 269 39.35 -7.94 -9.30
C ALA A 269 40.77 -7.37 -9.47
N ASP A 270 40.94 -6.42 -10.39
CA ASP A 270 42.25 -5.81 -10.68
C ASP A 270 42.77 -5.00 -9.49
N ARG A 271 41.94 -4.11 -8.92
CA ARG A 271 42.29 -3.27 -7.75
C ARG A 271 42.65 -4.10 -6.53
N VAL A 272 41.86 -5.15 -6.24
CA VAL A 272 42.13 -6.04 -5.10
C VAL A 272 43.42 -6.81 -5.30
N LEU A 273 43.66 -7.36 -6.50
CA LEU A 273 44.91 -8.08 -6.78
C LEU A 273 46.13 -7.17 -6.68
N GLU A 274 46.04 -5.96 -7.22
CA GLU A 274 47.11 -4.96 -7.13
C GLU A 274 47.47 -4.67 -5.67
N HIS A 275 46.46 -4.40 -4.82
CA HIS A 275 46.68 -4.10 -3.42
C HIS A 275 47.22 -5.29 -2.62
N VAL A 276 46.60 -6.46 -2.74
CA VAL A 276 47.04 -7.68 -2.01
C VAL A 276 48.46 -8.09 -2.43
N ARG A 277 48.86 -7.79 -3.68
CA ARG A 277 50.25 -7.97 -4.13
C ARG A 277 51.22 -6.99 -3.49
N SER A 278 50.80 -5.76 -3.17
CA SER A 278 51.64 -4.77 -2.50
C SER A 278 51.88 -5.03 -1.00
N LEU A 279 51.02 -5.79 -0.33
CA LEU A 279 51.20 -6.15 1.09
C LEU A 279 52.38 -7.10 1.27
N GLU A 280 53.25 -6.93 2.25
CA GLU A 280 54.51 -7.69 2.30
C GLU A 280 54.34 -9.05 2.99
N THR A 281 53.38 -9.15 3.90
CA THR A 281 53.20 -10.35 4.73
C THR A 281 51.85 -11.03 4.54
N SER A 282 51.81 -12.34 4.81
CA SER A 282 50.56 -13.10 4.79
C SER A 282 49.57 -12.66 5.88
N THR A 283 50.09 -12.14 7.01
CA THR A 283 49.29 -11.58 8.11
C THR A 283 48.53 -10.32 7.69
N GLU A 284 49.17 -9.39 6.98
CA GLU A 284 48.52 -8.18 6.48
C GLU A 284 47.39 -8.50 5.49
N ILE A 285 47.60 -9.50 4.63
CA ILE A 285 46.58 -9.95 3.67
C ILE A 285 45.36 -10.52 4.39
N GLN A 286 45.57 -11.31 5.45
CA GLN A 286 44.48 -11.87 6.24
C GLN A 286 43.71 -10.79 7.00
N MET A 287 44.39 -9.84 7.63
CA MET A 287 43.75 -8.70 8.31
C MET A 287 42.94 -7.84 7.33
N TRP A 288 43.46 -7.61 6.12
CA TRP A 288 42.75 -6.92 5.07
C TRP A 288 41.51 -7.69 4.58
N GLN A 289 41.62 -9.02 4.40
CA GLN A 289 40.48 -9.87 4.05
C GLN A 289 39.38 -9.82 5.11
N GLU A 290 39.75 -9.90 6.39
CA GLU A 290 38.81 -9.83 7.50
C GLU A 290 38.04 -8.50 7.50
N ALA A 291 38.77 -7.39 7.35
CA ALA A 291 38.18 -6.05 7.26
C ALA A 291 37.22 -5.89 6.06
N ASN A 292 37.46 -6.62 4.97
CA ASN A 292 36.72 -6.53 3.72
C ASN A 292 35.72 -7.67 3.48
N THR A 293 35.48 -8.53 4.48
CA THR A 293 34.65 -9.73 4.37
C THR A 293 33.30 -9.46 3.70
N LYS A 294 32.59 -8.40 4.10
CA LYS A 294 31.26 -8.06 3.57
C LYS A 294 31.30 -7.54 2.14
N GLY A 295 32.30 -6.72 1.79
CA GLY A 295 32.50 -6.24 0.42
C GLY A 295 32.83 -7.40 -0.54
N LEU A 296 33.77 -8.27 -0.15
CA LEU A 296 34.15 -9.44 -0.94
C LEU A 296 32.99 -10.42 -1.13
N GLN A 297 32.16 -10.66 -0.10
CA GLN A 297 30.93 -11.46 -0.22
C GLN A 297 29.93 -10.86 -1.22
N MET A 298 29.79 -9.53 -1.22
CA MET A 298 28.92 -8.81 -2.17
C MET A 298 29.42 -8.97 -3.61
N PHE A 299 30.74 -8.91 -3.83
CA PHE A 299 31.36 -9.19 -5.12
C PHE A 299 31.09 -10.65 -5.56
N TRP A 300 31.30 -11.62 -4.67
CA TRP A 300 31.10 -13.04 -4.93
C TRP A 300 29.66 -13.42 -5.30
N ALA A 301 28.67 -12.76 -4.69
CA ALA A 301 27.26 -13.02 -4.99
C ALA A 301 26.90 -12.62 -6.44
N ARG A 302 27.60 -11.63 -7.01
CA ARG A 302 27.24 -10.99 -8.30
C ARG A 302 28.13 -11.42 -9.47
N HIS A 303 29.41 -11.71 -9.23
CA HIS A 303 30.41 -12.09 -10.26
C HIS A 303 31.17 -13.38 -9.89
N LYS A 304 30.48 -14.53 -9.95
CA LYS A 304 31.01 -15.82 -9.44
C LYS A 304 32.31 -16.33 -10.10
N SER A 305 32.51 -16.09 -11.40
CA SER A 305 33.73 -16.50 -12.11
C SER A 305 34.94 -15.75 -11.60
N ASP A 306 34.87 -14.42 -11.66
CA ASP A 306 35.96 -13.50 -11.35
C ASP A 306 36.28 -13.53 -9.85
N ALA A 307 35.25 -13.71 -9.03
CA ALA A 307 35.32 -14.00 -7.60
C ALA A 307 36.17 -15.22 -7.27
N LEU A 308 36.01 -16.31 -8.01
CA LEU A 308 36.70 -17.57 -7.76
C LEU A 308 38.18 -17.46 -8.14
N GLU A 309 38.49 -16.79 -9.24
CA GLU A 309 39.86 -16.50 -9.65
C GLU A 309 40.57 -15.57 -8.65
N LEU A 310 39.89 -14.51 -8.22
CA LEU A 310 40.38 -13.59 -7.20
C LEU A 310 40.68 -14.32 -5.89
N LYS A 311 39.76 -15.17 -5.43
CA LYS A 311 39.93 -15.95 -4.19
C LYS A 311 41.16 -16.87 -4.28
N LYS A 312 41.31 -17.63 -5.37
CA LYS A 312 42.47 -18.51 -5.58
C LYS A 312 43.79 -17.74 -5.58
N ALA A 313 43.80 -16.56 -6.22
CA ALA A 313 44.98 -15.72 -6.26
C ALA A 313 45.37 -15.18 -4.88
N ILE A 314 44.39 -14.78 -4.05
CA ILE A 314 44.66 -14.32 -2.68
C ILE A 314 45.16 -15.48 -1.80
N GLU A 315 44.53 -16.67 -1.88
CA GLU A 315 44.97 -17.86 -1.15
C GLU A 315 46.41 -18.25 -1.50
N SER A 316 46.76 -18.23 -2.79
CA SER A 316 48.13 -18.47 -3.25
C SER A 316 49.14 -17.43 -2.73
N LEU A 317 48.74 -16.16 -2.60
CA LEU A 317 49.60 -15.11 -2.04
C LEU A 317 49.80 -15.25 -0.52
N ILE A 318 48.79 -15.73 0.20
CA ILE A 318 48.89 -16.04 1.64
C ILE A 318 49.88 -17.19 1.87
N GLU A 319 49.89 -18.21 1.00
CA GLU A 319 50.80 -19.35 1.11
C GLU A 319 52.26 -19.01 0.73
N THR A 320 52.46 -18.03 -0.15
CA THR A 320 53.80 -17.70 -0.70
C THR A 320 54.53 -16.60 0.05
N LYS A 321 53.81 -15.71 0.75
CA LYS A 321 54.42 -14.58 1.48
C LYS A 321 54.83 -14.97 2.91
N PRO A 322 55.93 -14.38 3.41
CA PRO A 322 56.39 -14.66 4.76
C PRO A 322 55.33 -14.26 5.79
N GLN A 323 55.15 -15.12 6.79
CA GLN A 323 54.29 -14.82 7.93
C GLN A 323 55.03 -13.89 8.87
N PHE A 324 54.36 -12.85 9.37
CA PHE A 324 54.97 -11.88 10.27
C PHE A 324 55.43 -12.63 11.54
N GLN A 325 56.75 -12.74 11.73
CA GLN A 325 57.34 -13.24 12.98
C GLN A 325 57.54 -12.04 13.91
N THR A 326 56.79 -12.00 15.00
CA THR A 326 57.12 -11.11 16.12
C THR A 326 58.47 -11.53 16.66
N ALA A 327 59.48 -10.68 16.51
CA ALA A 327 60.72 -10.81 17.26
C ALA A 327 60.40 -10.71 18.76
N GLU A 328 60.90 -11.66 19.54
CA GLU A 328 60.80 -11.72 21.01
C GLU A 328 61.34 -10.46 21.71
#